data_AF-A0AAN7H1W6-F1
#
_entry.id   AF-A0AAN7H1W6-F1
#
_cell.length_a   1.000
_cell.length_b   1.000
_cell.length_c   1.000
_cell.angle_alpha   90.00
_cell.angle_beta   90.00
_cell.angle_gamma   90.00
#
_symmetry.space_group_name_H-M   'P 1'
#
loop_
_entity.id
_entity.type
_entity.pdbx_description
1 polymer ?
#
loop_
_entity_poly.entity_id
_entity_poly.type
_entity_poly.pdbx_seq_one_letter_code
_entity_poly.pdbx_strand_id
1 'polypeptide(L)'
;MEKRELVRDMVIATREQLRQDGWEVGLDKDMNSSKGRSVSVKIRVHKDLRKTIDFITTVLGDPNSRNIDFLTIHPRTRQTPSSTPINLEVLELLTNKFGDQVPILLSGDVFALNALPFSSPFLDSTFTSNGLPQPPPTTTTPLLNLPKLSGLMSARAQLCNPALYAGYDACPWEAVETFMNNVARAPLPFKLTLHHVAEMCAPGMGPNKSALLSKQERSQLMQCGDMIELIDFLDEKREVGMRRMEWEIKENGRI
;
A
#
# COMPACT_ATOMS: atom_id res chain seq x y z
N MET A 1 5.64 20.55 1.79
CA MET A 1 6.60 20.56 0.67
C MET A 1 7.14 21.95 0.36
N GLU A 2 6.43 23.05 0.66
CA GLU A 2 6.94 24.41 0.41
C GLU A 2 8.18 24.81 1.23
N LYS A 3 8.50 24.09 2.32
CA LYS A 3 9.72 24.28 3.14
C LYS A 3 10.68 23.11 2.97
N ARG A 4 11.31 22.98 1.80
CA ARG A 4 12.16 21.82 1.44
C ARG A 4 13.34 21.60 2.39
N GLU A 5 13.99 22.67 2.84
CA GLU A 5 15.14 22.59 3.77
C GLU A 5 14.72 22.08 5.14
N LEU A 6 13.59 22.57 5.66
CA LEU A 6 13.02 22.06 6.91
C LEU A 6 12.75 20.54 6.83
N VAL A 7 12.23 20.05 5.70
CA VAL A 7 11.98 18.60 5.55
C VAL A 7 13.30 17.83 5.51
N ARG A 8 14.31 18.31 4.78
CA ARG A 8 15.66 17.71 4.80
C ARG A 8 16.20 17.64 6.24
N ASP A 9 16.12 18.74 6.97
CA ASP A 9 16.65 18.83 8.33
C ASP A 9 15.90 17.89 9.29
N MET A 10 14.58 17.75 9.13
CA MET A 10 13.78 16.75 9.85
C MET A 10 14.24 15.31 9.54
N VAL A 11 14.51 14.98 8.28
CA VAL A 11 15.01 13.65 7.89
C VAL A 11 16.37 13.38 8.54
N ILE A 12 17.30 14.34 8.46
CA ILE A 12 18.64 14.23 9.07
C ILE A 12 18.52 14.04 10.58
N ALA A 13 17.75 14.90 11.26
CA ALA A 13 17.54 14.82 12.70
C ALA A 13 16.89 13.49 13.12
N THR A 14 15.93 12.98 12.33
CA THR A 14 15.29 11.69 12.60
C THR A 14 16.29 10.54 12.54
N ARG A 15 17.16 10.50 11.51
CA ARG A 15 18.20 9.47 11.41
C ARG A 15 19.20 9.56 12.56
N GLU A 16 19.60 10.77 12.92
CA GLU A 16 20.53 10.98 14.03
C GLU A 16 19.92 10.52 15.36
N GLN A 17 18.65 10.84 15.62
CA GLN A 17 17.97 10.34 16.81
C GLN A 17 17.87 8.82 16.82
N LEU A 18 17.49 8.18 15.71
CA LEU A 18 17.44 6.73 15.61
C LEU A 18 18.79 6.07 15.90
N ARG A 19 19.88 6.67 15.40
CA ARG A 19 21.25 6.22 15.69
C ARG A 19 21.58 6.33 17.18
N GLN A 20 21.22 7.44 17.82
CA GLN A 20 21.41 7.63 19.26
C GLN A 20 20.62 6.63 20.10
N ASP A 21 19.42 6.25 19.63
CA ASP A 21 18.58 5.22 20.25
C ASP A 21 19.12 3.78 20.01
N GLY A 22 20.24 3.63 19.29
CA GLY A 22 20.89 2.34 19.03
C GLY A 22 20.36 1.58 17.82
N TRP A 23 19.59 2.24 16.94
CA TRP A 23 19.16 1.67 15.66
C TRP A 23 20.23 1.85 14.59
N GLU A 24 20.24 0.93 13.63
CA GLU A 24 21.13 0.94 12.48
C GLU A 24 20.41 1.62 11.31
N VAL A 25 20.97 2.72 10.81
CA VAL A 25 20.38 3.62 9.80
C VAL A 25 21.38 3.90 8.68
N GLY A 26 22.05 2.86 8.19
CA GLY A 26 23.10 2.86 7.17
C GLY A 26 22.61 2.62 5.74
N LEU A 27 21.32 2.84 5.47
CA LEU A 27 20.67 2.59 4.17
C LEU A 27 20.76 1.11 3.80
N ASP A 28 21.16 0.81 2.56
CA ASP A 28 21.26 -0.53 1.99
C ASP A 28 22.18 -1.46 2.79
N LYS A 29 23.17 -0.90 3.52
CA LYS A 29 24.10 -1.67 4.37
C LYS A 29 23.39 -2.39 5.51
N ASP A 30 22.33 -1.77 6.05
CA ASP A 30 21.64 -2.26 7.23
C ASP A 30 20.27 -2.88 6.88
N MET A 31 19.99 -3.07 5.57
CA MET A 31 18.71 -3.59 5.08
C MET A 31 18.33 -4.95 5.70
N ASN A 32 19.33 -5.81 5.91
CA ASN A 32 19.13 -7.15 6.49
C ASN A 32 19.41 -7.19 7.99
N SER A 33 19.69 -6.05 8.62
CA SER A 33 19.96 -5.99 10.05
C SER A 33 18.67 -6.10 10.86
N SER A 34 18.71 -6.86 11.94
CA SER A 34 17.63 -6.90 12.94
C SER A 34 17.38 -5.54 13.62
N LYS A 35 18.39 -4.66 13.62
CA LYS A 35 18.31 -3.28 14.11
C LYS A 35 18.15 -2.24 12.99
N GLY A 36 18.04 -2.67 11.74
CA GLY A 36 17.87 -1.79 10.59
C GLY A 36 16.59 -0.95 10.69
N ARG A 37 16.68 0.34 10.41
CA ARG A 37 15.55 1.26 10.29
C ARG A 37 15.69 2.13 9.05
N SER A 38 14.61 2.22 8.28
CA SER A 38 14.52 3.10 7.12
C SER A 38 13.91 4.45 7.49
N VAL A 39 14.42 5.53 6.91
CA VAL A 39 13.81 6.86 6.91
C VAL A 39 13.54 7.26 5.46
N SER A 40 12.27 7.45 5.11
CA SER A 40 11.82 7.76 3.75
C SER A 40 10.83 8.92 3.76
N VAL A 41 10.55 9.47 2.57
CA VAL A 41 9.52 10.50 2.41
C VAL A 41 8.48 10.09 1.39
N LYS A 42 7.22 10.43 1.68
CA LYS A 42 6.10 10.33 0.74
C LYS A 42 5.65 11.72 0.34
N ILE A 43 5.56 11.97 -0.97
CA ILE A 43 5.20 13.27 -1.52
C ILE A 43 4.00 13.21 -2.45
N ARG A 44 3.37 14.37 -2.63
CA ARG A 44 2.56 14.72 -3.81
C ARG A 44 3.36 15.66 -4.70
N VAL A 45 2.99 15.89 -5.94
CA VAL A 45 3.75 16.81 -6.81
C VAL A 45 3.25 18.25 -6.67
N HIS A 46 4.12 19.24 -6.85
CA HIS A 46 3.71 20.64 -6.98
C HIS A 46 3.11 20.90 -8.37
N LYS A 47 2.33 21.98 -8.49
CA LYS A 47 1.83 22.48 -9.80
C LYS A 47 2.99 22.86 -10.73
N ASP A 48 4.01 23.53 -10.19
CA ASP A 48 5.28 23.76 -10.88
C ASP A 48 6.23 22.60 -10.57
N LEU A 49 6.49 21.74 -11.56
CA LEU A 49 7.37 20.58 -11.39
C LEU A 49 8.81 20.95 -11.06
N ARG A 50 9.26 22.18 -11.38
CA ARG A 50 10.59 22.64 -10.96
C ARG A 50 10.70 22.62 -9.44
N LYS A 51 9.64 23.05 -8.73
CA LYS A 51 9.58 22.96 -7.26
C LYS A 51 9.59 21.52 -6.75
N THR A 52 8.99 20.58 -7.48
CA THR A 52 9.05 19.15 -7.14
C THR A 52 10.46 18.61 -7.27
N ILE A 53 11.13 18.90 -8.39
CA ILE A 53 12.52 18.52 -8.64
C ILE A 53 13.43 19.11 -7.55
N ASP A 54 13.31 20.40 -7.30
CA ASP A 54 14.01 21.14 -6.27
C ASP A 54 13.82 20.57 -4.86
N PHE A 55 12.59 20.18 -4.53
CA PHE A 55 12.27 19.52 -3.26
C PHE A 55 12.97 18.17 -3.16
N ILE A 56 12.85 17.33 -4.19
CA ILE A 56 13.45 15.99 -4.22
C ILE A 56 14.97 16.10 -4.09
N THR A 57 15.62 16.93 -4.90
CA THR A 57 17.08 17.18 -4.82
C THR A 57 17.50 17.61 -3.42
N THR A 58 16.75 18.53 -2.78
CA THR A 58 17.10 19.02 -1.44
C THR A 58 16.96 17.93 -0.37
N VAL A 59 15.91 17.12 -0.44
CA VAL A 59 15.69 16.04 0.53
C VAL A 59 16.67 14.89 0.32
N LEU A 60 16.98 14.51 -0.92
CA LEU A 60 18.00 13.49 -1.19
C LEU A 60 19.36 13.90 -0.63
N GLY A 61 19.76 15.17 -0.79
CA GLY A 61 21.08 15.63 -0.38
C GLY A 61 22.17 15.15 -1.34
N ASP A 62 23.31 14.70 -0.81
CA ASP A 62 24.42 14.17 -1.62
C ASP A 62 23.99 12.84 -2.28
N PRO A 63 24.04 12.70 -3.62
CA PRO A 63 23.70 11.45 -4.28
C PRO A 63 24.55 10.24 -3.83
N ASN A 64 25.79 10.44 -3.38
CA ASN A 64 26.65 9.38 -2.87
C ASN A 64 26.38 9.05 -1.39
N SER A 65 25.63 9.90 -0.70
CA SER A 65 25.28 9.76 0.71
C SER A 65 23.87 10.29 0.96
N ARG A 66 22.91 9.68 0.25
CA ARG A 66 21.52 10.14 0.26
C ARG A 66 20.93 10.10 1.68
N ASN A 67 20.06 11.06 1.99
CA ASN A 67 19.44 11.14 3.32
C ASN A 67 18.26 10.16 3.50
N ILE A 68 17.67 9.65 2.42
CA ILE A 68 16.46 8.80 2.47
C ILE A 68 16.71 7.43 1.85
N ASP A 69 16.05 6.42 2.41
CA ASP A 69 16.15 5.03 1.93
C ASP A 69 15.37 4.81 0.63
N PHE A 70 14.19 5.44 0.52
CA PHE A 70 13.35 5.41 -0.67
C PHE A 70 12.46 6.64 -0.75
N LEU A 71 11.89 6.90 -1.93
CA LEU A 71 10.98 8.00 -2.20
C LEU A 71 9.63 7.46 -2.68
N THR A 72 8.54 7.79 -2.00
CA THR A 72 7.19 7.47 -2.51
C THR A 72 6.56 8.69 -3.17
N ILE A 73 6.16 8.58 -4.43
CA ILE A 73 5.56 9.67 -5.22
C ILE A 73 4.09 9.39 -5.48
N HIS A 74 3.23 10.33 -5.08
CA HIS A 74 1.88 10.44 -5.60
C HIS A 74 1.85 11.51 -6.69
N PRO A 75 1.76 11.13 -7.99
CA PRO A 75 1.79 12.07 -9.13
C PRO A 75 0.45 12.79 -9.32
N ARG A 76 -0.08 13.34 -8.23
CA ARG A 76 -1.19 14.29 -8.17
C ARG A 76 -0.75 15.47 -7.34
N THR A 77 -1.30 16.65 -7.62
CA THR A 77 -1.10 17.79 -6.73
C THR A 77 -1.93 17.65 -5.45
N ARG A 78 -1.65 18.50 -4.45
CA ARG A 78 -2.45 18.53 -3.21
C ARG A 78 -3.93 18.78 -3.51
N GLN A 79 -4.24 19.63 -4.49
CA GLN A 79 -5.61 20.03 -4.83
C GLN A 79 -6.28 19.10 -5.84
N THR A 80 -5.54 18.21 -6.51
CA THR A 80 -6.12 17.27 -7.48
C THR A 80 -7.05 16.27 -6.76
N PRO A 81 -8.33 16.16 -7.15
CA PRO A 81 -9.26 15.18 -6.59
C PRO A 81 -8.81 13.73 -6.83
N SER A 82 -9.27 12.81 -5.97
CA SER A 82 -8.95 11.38 -6.10
C SER A 82 -9.62 10.68 -7.29
N SER A 83 -10.59 11.34 -7.93
CA SER A 83 -11.27 10.89 -9.14
C SER A 83 -10.49 11.21 -10.42
N THR A 84 -9.62 12.21 -10.39
CA THR A 84 -8.75 12.54 -11.52
C THR A 84 -7.61 11.52 -11.60
N PRO A 85 -7.33 10.85 -12.72
CA PRO A 85 -6.22 9.90 -12.83
C PRO A 85 -4.86 10.47 -12.41
N ILE A 86 -3.94 9.60 -12.01
CA ILE A 86 -2.53 9.98 -11.81
C ILE A 86 -1.90 10.53 -13.09
N ASN A 87 -0.96 11.46 -12.96
CA ASN A 87 -0.21 11.98 -14.11
C ASN A 87 1.01 11.07 -14.40
N LEU A 88 0.91 10.27 -15.45
CA LEU A 88 1.94 9.31 -15.84
C LEU A 88 3.19 9.98 -16.43
N GLU A 89 3.05 11.08 -17.16
CA GLU A 89 4.19 11.84 -17.70
C GLU A 89 5.07 12.40 -16.58
N VAL A 90 4.43 12.89 -15.50
CA VAL A 90 5.14 13.36 -14.30
C VAL A 90 5.85 12.21 -13.59
N LEU A 91 5.20 11.05 -13.49
CA LEU A 91 5.80 9.86 -12.89
C LEU A 91 7.03 9.40 -13.68
N GLU A 92 6.92 9.31 -15.00
CA GLU A 92 8.03 8.98 -15.90
C GLU A 92 9.19 9.97 -15.76
N LEU A 93 8.90 11.27 -15.83
CA LEU A 93 9.91 12.32 -15.68
C LEU A 93 10.70 12.16 -14.37
N LEU A 94 10.00 11.97 -13.25
CA LEU A 94 10.63 11.89 -11.94
C LEU A 94 11.37 10.56 -11.72
N THR A 95 10.81 9.45 -12.19
CA THR A 95 11.48 8.14 -12.13
C THR A 95 12.73 8.11 -13.00
N ASN A 96 12.67 8.63 -14.23
CA ASN A 96 13.85 8.73 -15.10
C ASN A 96 14.95 9.61 -14.51
N LYS A 97 14.56 10.71 -13.85
CA LYS A 97 15.50 11.68 -13.28
C LYS A 97 16.18 11.20 -11.99
N PHE A 98 15.48 10.49 -11.12
CA PHE A 98 15.96 10.20 -9.77
C PHE A 98 16.09 8.71 -9.45
N GLY A 99 15.54 7.81 -10.27
CA GLY A 99 15.48 6.38 -9.97
C GLY A 99 16.82 5.67 -9.90
N ASP A 100 17.89 6.23 -10.48
CA ASP A 100 19.26 5.69 -10.32
C ASP A 100 19.86 6.05 -8.94
N GLN A 101 19.35 7.09 -8.29
CA GLN A 101 19.87 7.61 -7.02
C GLN A 101 19.07 7.10 -5.83
N VAL A 102 17.76 6.84 -5.99
CA VAL A 102 16.86 6.43 -4.92
C VAL A 102 15.77 5.49 -5.45
N PRO A 103 15.46 4.38 -4.76
CA PRO A 103 14.28 3.58 -5.07
C PRO A 103 13.02 4.44 -5.03
N ILE A 104 12.22 4.39 -6.09
CA ILE A 104 10.98 5.16 -6.20
C ILE A 104 9.79 4.21 -6.15
N LEU A 105 8.84 4.51 -5.26
CA LEU A 105 7.57 3.82 -5.15
C LEU A 105 6.45 4.72 -5.68
N LEU A 106 5.58 4.17 -6.53
CA LEU A 106 4.36 4.85 -6.95
C LEU A 106 3.29 4.71 -5.88
N SER A 107 2.67 5.81 -5.47
CA SER A 107 1.43 5.81 -4.70
C SER A 107 0.31 6.51 -5.46
N GLY A 108 -0.77 5.79 -5.78
CA GLY A 108 -1.91 6.34 -6.53
C GLY A 108 -2.31 5.42 -7.66
N ASP A 109 -3.62 5.16 -7.75
CA ASP A 109 -4.27 4.33 -8.78
C ASP A 109 -3.71 2.91 -8.95
N VAL A 110 -3.03 2.41 -7.91
CA VAL A 110 -2.71 0.99 -7.73
C VAL A 110 -3.96 0.28 -7.23
N PHE A 111 -4.91 0.04 -8.13
CA PHE A 111 -6.21 -0.55 -7.79
C PHE A 111 -6.31 -2.06 -8.01
N ALA A 112 -5.66 -2.54 -9.06
CA ALA A 112 -5.46 -3.96 -9.37
C ALA A 112 -4.13 -4.07 -10.12
N LEU A 113 -3.38 -5.13 -9.86
CA LEU A 113 -2.02 -5.28 -10.38
C LEU A 113 -2.01 -5.58 -11.89
N ASN A 114 -3.05 -6.26 -12.37
CA ASN A 114 -3.24 -6.57 -13.79
C ASN A 114 -3.83 -5.41 -14.62
N ALA A 115 -4.14 -4.28 -13.99
CA ALA A 115 -4.83 -3.14 -14.63
C ALA A 115 -4.04 -1.84 -14.50
N LEU A 116 -2.73 -1.93 -14.26
CA LEU A 116 -1.85 -0.76 -14.20
C LEU A 116 -1.71 -0.14 -15.60
N PRO A 117 -1.76 1.20 -15.75
CA PRO A 117 -1.70 1.86 -17.05
C PRO A 117 -0.27 2.03 -17.58
N PHE A 118 0.67 1.23 -17.09
CA PHE A 118 2.10 1.25 -17.44
C PHE A 118 2.70 -0.14 -17.22
N SER A 119 3.84 -0.40 -17.86
CA SER A 119 4.67 -1.58 -17.61
C SER A 119 5.95 -1.19 -16.87
N SER A 120 6.59 -2.17 -16.24
CA SER A 120 7.91 -2.00 -15.62
C SER A 120 8.54 -3.36 -15.34
N PRO A 121 9.86 -3.53 -15.52
CA PRO A 121 10.54 -4.80 -15.23
C PRO A 121 10.34 -5.33 -13.81
N PHE A 122 10.11 -4.45 -12.81
CA PHE A 122 9.86 -4.91 -11.45
C PHE A 122 8.57 -5.75 -11.37
N LEU A 123 7.52 -5.37 -12.11
CA LEU A 123 6.20 -6.03 -12.09
C LEU A 123 6.31 -7.49 -12.54
N ASP A 124 7.10 -7.72 -13.60
CA ASP A 124 7.32 -9.05 -14.16
C ASP A 124 8.05 -9.95 -13.16
N SER A 125 9.01 -9.43 -12.39
CA SER A 125 9.74 -10.22 -11.39
C SER A 125 8.93 -10.53 -10.13
N THR A 126 8.12 -9.57 -9.64
CA THR A 126 7.41 -9.72 -8.36
C THR A 126 6.15 -10.57 -8.49
N PHE A 127 5.39 -10.43 -9.57
CA PHE A 127 4.05 -11.03 -9.67
C PHE A 127 3.98 -12.33 -10.47
N THR A 128 5.09 -12.76 -11.09
CA THR A 128 5.21 -14.11 -11.70
C THR A 128 5.53 -15.20 -10.68
N SER A 129 6.03 -14.84 -9.49
CA SER A 129 6.40 -15.80 -8.43
C SER A 129 5.22 -16.55 -7.80
N ASN A 130 3.97 -16.07 -7.97
CA ASN A 130 2.78 -16.69 -7.39
C ASN A 130 2.00 -17.62 -8.34
N GLY A 131 2.52 -17.96 -9.52
CA GLY A 131 1.98 -19.04 -10.37
C GLY A 131 0.57 -18.83 -10.95
N LEU A 132 -0.03 -17.65 -10.82
CA LEU A 132 -1.30 -17.32 -11.45
C LEU A 132 -1.06 -16.85 -12.89
N PRO A 133 -1.72 -17.45 -13.90
CA PRO A 133 -1.60 -17.00 -15.30
C PRO A 133 -2.12 -15.58 -15.41
N GLN A 134 -1.29 -14.66 -15.91
CA GLN A 134 -1.81 -13.35 -16.31
C GLN A 134 -2.68 -13.52 -17.57
N PRO A 135 -3.90 -12.96 -17.60
CA PRO A 135 -4.65 -12.88 -18.84
C PRO A 135 -3.86 -12.03 -19.85
N PRO A 136 -3.96 -12.35 -21.16
CA PRO A 136 -3.22 -11.61 -22.19
C PRO A 136 -3.60 -10.13 -22.17
N PRO A 137 -2.63 -9.21 -22.34
CA PRO A 137 -2.92 -7.78 -22.37
C PRO A 137 -3.84 -7.47 -23.57
N THR A 138 -5.04 -6.96 -23.28
CA THR A 138 -6.08 -6.63 -24.28
C THR A 138 -5.92 -5.24 -24.88
N THR A 139 -4.82 -4.53 -24.60
CA THR A 139 -4.62 -3.14 -25.05
C THR A 139 -3.63 -3.05 -26.21
N THR A 140 -4.13 -2.59 -27.37
CA THR A 140 -3.41 -2.36 -28.63
C THR A 140 -2.52 -1.10 -28.65
N THR A 141 -2.44 -0.35 -27.55
CA THR A 141 -1.54 0.80 -27.39
C THR A 141 -0.32 0.38 -26.58
N PRO A 142 0.91 0.74 -26.98
CA PRO A 142 2.09 0.47 -26.17
C PRO A 142 1.94 1.16 -24.82
N LEU A 143 1.94 0.37 -23.74
CA LEU A 143 1.93 0.89 -22.38
C LEU A 143 3.22 1.68 -22.15
N LEU A 144 3.11 2.78 -21.39
CA LEU A 144 4.27 3.53 -20.93
C LEU A 144 5.19 2.59 -20.12
N ASN A 145 6.47 2.53 -20.45
CA ASN A 145 7.44 1.72 -19.72
C ASN A 145 8.19 2.55 -18.68
N LEU A 146 8.18 2.11 -17.42
CA LEU A 146 8.84 2.79 -16.30
C LEU A 146 9.99 1.93 -15.76
N PRO A 147 11.16 1.88 -16.43
CA PRO A 147 12.24 0.95 -16.09
C PRO A 147 12.87 1.20 -14.71
N LYS A 148 12.77 2.42 -14.19
CA LYS A 148 13.36 2.82 -12.89
C LYS A 148 12.35 2.90 -11.74
N LEU A 149 11.14 2.39 -11.95
CA LEU A 149 10.16 2.26 -10.87
C LEU A 149 10.54 1.05 -10.01
N SER A 150 10.58 1.23 -8.69
CA SER A 150 11.06 0.19 -7.76
C SER A 150 9.96 -0.46 -6.94
N GLY A 151 8.74 0.07 -6.96
CA GLY A 151 7.62 -0.54 -6.26
C GLY A 151 6.31 0.24 -6.30
N LEU A 152 5.30 -0.32 -5.66
CA LEU A 152 3.94 0.19 -5.62
C LEU A 152 3.43 0.33 -4.18
N MET A 153 2.65 1.37 -3.93
CA MET A 153 1.92 1.59 -2.69
C MET A 153 0.45 1.85 -3.01
N SER A 154 -0.40 0.88 -2.66
CA SER A 154 -1.84 1.05 -2.65
C SER A 154 -2.32 1.65 -1.34
N ALA A 155 -3.53 2.21 -1.36
CA ALA A 155 -4.19 2.72 -0.16
C ALA A 155 -5.66 2.36 -0.19
N ARG A 156 -6.46 3.04 -1.04
CA ARG A 156 -7.90 2.78 -1.12
C ARG A 156 -8.23 1.35 -1.58
N ALA A 157 -7.51 0.81 -2.57
CA ALA A 157 -7.77 -0.57 -2.98
C ALA A 157 -7.33 -1.59 -1.94
N GLN A 158 -6.30 -1.32 -1.14
CA GLN A 158 -5.91 -2.20 -0.05
C GLN A 158 -6.94 -2.21 1.09
N LEU A 159 -7.65 -1.10 1.30
CA LEU A 159 -8.77 -1.04 2.24
C LEU A 159 -9.93 -1.93 1.79
N CYS A 160 -10.24 -1.94 0.49
CA CYS A 160 -11.31 -2.78 -0.06
C CYS A 160 -10.85 -4.22 -0.35
N ASN A 161 -9.55 -4.47 -0.53
CA ASN A 161 -8.98 -5.78 -0.85
C ASN A 161 -7.56 -5.89 -0.23
N PRO A 162 -7.46 -6.41 0.99
CA PRO A 162 -6.17 -6.66 1.65
C PRO A 162 -5.28 -7.66 0.91
N ALA A 163 -5.87 -8.52 0.07
CA ALA A 163 -5.17 -9.54 -0.71
C ALA A 163 -4.63 -9.02 -2.05
N LEU A 164 -4.71 -7.71 -2.32
CA LEU A 164 -4.22 -7.09 -3.56
C LEU A 164 -2.81 -7.55 -3.94
N TYR A 165 -1.87 -7.51 -2.99
CA TYR A 165 -0.47 -7.87 -3.24
C TYR A 165 -0.21 -9.38 -3.29
N ALA A 166 -1.20 -10.21 -2.93
CA ALA A 166 -1.17 -11.64 -3.17
C ALA A 166 -1.64 -12.01 -4.60
N GLY A 167 -2.07 -11.02 -5.40
CA GLY A 167 -2.50 -11.21 -6.79
C GLY A 167 -4.01 -11.29 -6.99
N TYR A 168 -4.81 -11.05 -5.95
CA TYR A 168 -6.27 -11.08 -6.05
C TYR A 168 -6.81 -9.76 -6.61
N ASP A 169 -7.71 -9.84 -7.60
CA ASP A 169 -8.35 -8.67 -8.19
C ASP A 169 -9.55 -8.12 -7.38
N ALA A 170 -10.07 -8.93 -6.46
CA ALA A 170 -11.14 -8.57 -5.54
C ALA A 170 -10.90 -9.23 -4.18
N CYS A 171 -11.54 -8.70 -3.14
CA CYS A 171 -11.38 -9.21 -1.77
C CYS A 171 -11.93 -10.63 -1.66
N PRO A 172 -11.12 -11.62 -1.27
CA PRO A 172 -11.60 -12.96 -0.96
C PRO A 172 -12.17 -13.01 0.47
N TRP A 173 -13.10 -13.92 0.74
CA TRP A 173 -13.64 -14.13 2.11
C TRP A 173 -12.52 -14.44 3.11
N GLU A 174 -11.47 -15.13 2.67
CA GLU A 174 -10.30 -15.47 3.45
C GLU A 174 -9.57 -14.25 4.01
N ALA A 175 -9.62 -13.11 3.32
CA ALA A 175 -9.05 -11.85 3.83
C ALA A 175 -9.91 -11.30 4.98
N VAL A 176 -11.24 -11.38 4.87
CA VAL A 176 -12.17 -10.98 5.93
C VAL A 176 -12.01 -11.87 7.16
N GLU A 177 -11.90 -13.19 6.97
CA GLU A 177 -11.65 -14.15 8.05
C GLU A 177 -10.34 -13.87 8.76
N THR A 178 -9.26 -13.67 8.00
CA THR A 178 -7.94 -13.35 8.56
C THR A 178 -7.99 -12.05 9.36
N PHE A 179 -8.70 -11.04 8.84
CA PHE A 179 -8.90 -9.79 9.55
C PHE A 179 -9.68 -9.98 10.86
N MET A 180 -10.82 -10.69 10.84
CA MET A 180 -11.64 -10.92 12.04
C MET A 180 -10.91 -11.74 13.10
N ASN A 181 -10.15 -12.76 12.69
CA ASN A 181 -9.30 -13.53 13.61
C ASN A 181 -8.19 -12.65 14.23
N ASN A 182 -7.60 -11.72 13.47
CA ASN A 182 -6.64 -10.77 14.01
C ASN A 182 -7.28 -9.77 14.97
N VAL A 183 -8.49 -9.28 14.69
CA VAL A 183 -9.26 -8.41 15.59
C VAL A 183 -9.59 -9.13 16.90
N ALA A 184 -9.89 -10.43 16.87
CA ALA A 184 -10.11 -11.20 18.09
C ALA A 184 -8.84 -11.28 18.98
N ARG A 185 -7.65 -11.27 18.37
CA ARG A 185 -6.35 -11.32 19.08
C ARG A 185 -5.87 -9.95 19.54
N ALA A 186 -6.11 -8.92 18.73
CA ALA A 186 -5.71 -7.54 18.96
C ALA A 186 -6.91 -6.63 18.67
N PRO A 187 -7.80 -6.44 19.67
CA PRO A 187 -9.08 -5.75 19.47
C PRO A 187 -8.91 -4.32 18.97
N LEU A 188 -9.68 -4.01 17.94
CA LEU A 188 -9.93 -2.65 17.50
C LEU A 188 -11.26 -2.16 18.09
N PRO A 189 -11.43 -0.84 18.29
CA PRO A 189 -12.75 -0.26 18.55
C PRO A 189 -13.77 -0.76 17.52
N PHE A 190 -14.93 -1.24 17.98
CA PHE A 190 -15.93 -1.91 17.14
C PHE A 190 -16.27 -1.14 15.85
N LYS A 191 -16.45 0.18 15.93
CA LYS A 191 -16.76 1.01 14.75
C LYS A 191 -15.67 0.96 13.67
N LEU A 192 -14.40 0.79 14.05
CA LEU A 192 -13.30 0.61 13.11
C LEU A 192 -13.33 -0.78 12.50
N THR A 193 -13.57 -1.82 13.29
CA THR A 193 -13.78 -3.19 12.80
C THR A 193 -14.90 -3.22 11.77
N LEU A 194 -16.06 -2.65 12.12
CA LEU A 194 -17.23 -2.58 11.26
C LEU A 194 -16.95 -1.83 9.95
N HIS A 195 -16.25 -0.70 10.02
CA HIS A 195 -15.84 0.04 8.84
C HIS A 195 -14.93 -0.78 7.93
N HIS A 196 -13.90 -1.45 8.48
CA HIS A 196 -13.00 -2.29 7.70
C HIS A 196 -13.70 -3.45 7.02
N VAL A 197 -14.58 -4.16 7.74
CA VAL A 197 -15.39 -5.25 7.14
C VAL A 197 -16.29 -4.71 6.03
N ALA A 198 -16.93 -3.55 6.24
CA ALA A 198 -17.78 -2.94 5.23
C ALA A 198 -17.02 -2.56 3.95
N GLU A 199 -15.79 -2.07 4.08
CA GLU A 199 -14.91 -1.77 2.95
C GLU A 199 -14.44 -3.05 2.25
N MET A 200 -14.01 -4.07 2.99
CA MET A 200 -13.59 -5.37 2.44
C MET A 200 -14.72 -6.09 1.70
N CYS A 201 -15.96 -5.91 2.14
CA CYS A 201 -17.14 -6.51 1.51
C CYS A 201 -17.71 -5.68 0.35
N ALA A 202 -17.17 -4.47 0.10
CA ALA A 202 -17.60 -3.60 -0.98
C ALA A 202 -17.00 -4.02 -2.35
N PRO A 203 -17.55 -3.51 -3.47
CA PRO A 203 -16.94 -3.70 -4.78
C PRO A 203 -15.48 -3.23 -4.83
N GLY A 204 -14.63 -4.02 -5.49
CA GLY A 204 -13.24 -3.66 -5.74
C GLY A 204 -13.05 -2.34 -6.52
N MET A 205 -11.86 -1.74 -6.38
CA MET A 205 -11.53 -0.49 -7.09
C MET A 205 -11.00 -0.70 -8.51
N GLY A 206 -10.49 -1.90 -8.83
CA GLY A 206 -10.00 -2.26 -10.17
C GLY A 206 -11.12 -2.53 -11.18
N PRO A 207 -10.81 -3.11 -12.36
CA PRO A 207 -11.81 -3.50 -13.36
C PRO A 207 -12.79 -4.56 -12.83
N ASN A 208 -12.31 -5.47 -12.00
CA ASN A 208 -13.15 -6.42 -11.29
C ASN A 208 -13.95 -5.69 -10.19
N LYS A 209 -15.27 -5.62 -10.38
CA LYS A 209 -16.23 -5.00 -9.45
C LYS A 209 -17.00 -6.02 -8.60
N SER A 210 -16.54 -7.26 -8.52
CA SER A 210 -17.11 -8.24 -7.59
C SER A 210 -17.01 -7.72 -6.15
N ALA A 211 -18.00 -8.10 -5.36
CA ALA A 211 -18.15 -7.72 -3.97
C ALA A 211 -18.62 -8.95 -3.19
N LEU A 212 -18.20 -9.08 -1.93
CA LEU A 212 -18.66 -10.17 -1.07
C LEU A 212 -20.11 -9.98 -0.64
N LEU A 213 -20.54 -8.73 -0.50
CA LEU A 213 -21.90 -8.37 -0.09
C LEU A 213 -22.55 -7.41 -1.08
N SER A 214 -23.85 -7.58 -1.29
CA SER A 214 -24.67 -6.64 -2.03
C SER A 214 -24.75 -5.28 -1.34
N LYS A 215 -25.26 -4.27 -2.04
CA LYS A 215 -25.49 -2.93 -1.45
C LYS A 215 -26.47 -2.99 -0.26
N GLN A 216 -27.50 -3.85 -0.34
CA GLN A 216 -28.48 -4.02 0.72
C GLN A 216 -27.85 -4.68 1.96
N GLU A 217 -27.09 -5.76 1.77
CA GLU A 217 -26.42 -6.47 2.86
C GLU A 217 -25.38 -5.59 3.54
N ARG A 218 -24.62 -4.77 2.80
CA ARG A 218 -23.72 -3.79 3.43
C ARG A 218 -24.47 -2.74 4.25
N SER A 219 -25.68 -2.36 3.84
CA SER A 219 -26.51 -1.46 4.66
C SER A 219 -26.98 -2.14 5.94
N GLN A 220 -27.21 -3.46 5.93
CA GLN A 220 -27.56 -4.25 7.12
C GLN A 220 -26.35 -4.46 8.02
N LEU A 221 -25.18 -4.77 7.44
CA LEU A 221 -23.91 -4.85 8.14
C LEU A 221 -23.68 -3.58 8.98
N MET A 222 -23.87 -2.40 8.39
CA MET A 222 -23.69 -1.12 9.08
C MET A 222 -24.69 -0.87 10.23
N GLN A 223 -25.73 -1.68 10.38
CA GLN A 223 -26.68 -1.63 11.50
C GLN A 223 -26.26 -2.51 12.69
N CYS A 224 -25.25 -3.37 12.54
CA CYS A 224 -24.72 -4.16 13.66
C CYS A 224 -24.26 -3.22 14.78
N GLY A 225 -24.74 -3.47 16.00
CA GLY A 225 -24.47 -2.68 17.20
C GLY A 225 -23.22 -3.11 17.95
N ASP A 226 -22.82 -4.37 17.80
CA ASP A 226 -21.64 -4.93 18.47
C ASP A 226 -20.95 -6.05 17.68
N MET A 227 -19.88 -6.60 18.27
CA MET A 227 -19.06 -7.65 17.66
C MET A 227 -19.82 -8.98 17.49
N ILE A 228 -20.78 -9.29 18.36
CA ILE A 228 -21.53 -10.55 18.30
C ILE A 228 -22.47 -10.50 17.10
N GLU A 229 -23.25 -9.44 16.98
CA GLU A 229 -24.13 -9.22 15.83
C GLU A 229 -23.35 -9.22 14.51
N LEU A 230 -22.15 -8.62 14.49
CA LEU A 230 -21.27 -8.64 13.32
C LEU A 230 -20.81 -10.06 12.96
N ILE A 231 -20.42 -10.87 13.94
CA ILE A 231 -19.98 -12.26 13.70
C ILE A 231 -21.14 -13.09 13.18
N ASP A 232 -22.31 -13.01 13.83
CA ASP A 232 -23.51 -13.74 13.42
C ASP A 232 -23.93 -13.36 12.00
N PHE A 233 -23.88 -12.06 11.66
CA PHE A 233 -24.15 -11.57 10.31
C PHE A 233 -23.16 -12.15 9.29
N LEU A 234 -21.86 -12.17 9.58
CA LEU A 234 -20.86 -12.71 8.66
C LEU A 234 -20.97 -14.22 8.50
N ASP A 235 -21.28 -14.94 9.58
CA ASP A 235 -21.53 -16.39 9.56
C ASP A 235 -22.77 -16.75 8.71
N GLU A 236 -23.83 -15.93 8.73
CA GLU A 236 -25.00 -16.10 7.87
C GLU A 236 -24.67 -15.87 6.39
N LYS A 237 -23.87 -14.84 6.07
CA LYS A 237 -23.58 -14.45 4.68
C LYS A 237 -22.53 -15.29 3.99
N ARG A 238 -21.66 -15.95 4.74
CA ARG A 238 -20.75 -16.95 4.20
C ARG A 238 -21.46 -18.31 4.23
N GLU A 239 -21.82 -18.87 3.07
CA GLU A 239 -22.57 -20.14 2.97
C GLU A 239 -21.96 -21.32 3.77
N VAL A 240 -20.65 -21.26 4.03
CA VAL A 240 -19.89 -22.27 4.79
C VAL A 240 -19.53 -21.84 6.23
N GLY A 241 -20.09 -20.72 6.73
CA GLY A 241 -19.76 -20.07 8.02
C GLY A 241 -18.32 -19.53 8.06
N MET A 242 -17.97 -18.59 8.93
CA MET A 242 -16.59 -18.07 9.01
C MET A 242 -15.63 -19.10 9.62
N ARG A 243 -14.46 -19.30 9.02
CA ARG A 243 -13.40 -20.11 9.61
C ARG A 243 -12.83 -19.38 10.83
N ARG A 244 -13.01 -20.03 11.98
CA ARG A 244 -12.39 -19.67 13.25
C ARG A 244 -11.05 -20.38 13.31
N MET A 245 -10.00 -19.72 13.78
CA MET A 245 -8.74 -20.44 14.04
C MET A 245 -8.98 -21.57 15.04
N GLU A 246 -8.49 -22.76 14.72
CA GLU A 246 -8.40 -23.84 15.69
C GLU A 246 -7.34 -23.48 16.72
N TRP A 247 -7.72 -23.55 18.00
CA TRP A 247 -6.79 -23.32 19.09
C TRP A 247 -5.91 -24.56 19.25
N GLU A 248 -4.71 -24.54 18.68
CA GLU A 248 -3.62 -25.33 19.27
C GLU A 248 -3.28 -24.68 20.61
N ILE A 249 -3.88 -25.20 21.69
CA ILE A 249 -3.33 -25.01 23.03
C ILE A 249 -1.94 -25.64 22.98
N LYS A 250 -0.92 -24.83 22.71
CA LYS A 250 0.45 -25.25 23.02
C LYS A 250 0.53 -25.31 24.54
N GLU A 251 0.34 -26.52 25.09
CA GLU A 251 0.79 -26.87 26.43
C GLU A 251 2.31 -26.74 26.48
N ASN A 252 2.81 -25.51 26.53
CA ASN A 252 4.18 -25.25 26.93
C ASN A 252 4.12 -24.44 28.20
N GLY A 253 4.06 -25.16 29.32
CA GLY A 253 4.31 -24.60 30.62
C GLY A 253 5.66 -23.89 30.65
N ARG A 254 5.64 -22.63 31.06
CA ARG A 254 6.25 -22.16 32.30
C ARG A 254 5.94 -20.68 32.49
N ILE A 255 5.80 -20.35 33.77
CA ILE A 255 5.56 -19.07 34.40
C ILE A 255 6.61 -18.04 33.97
#